data_AF-A0A1J5BKK8-F1
#
_entry.id   AF-A0A1J5BKK8-F1
#
_cell.length_a   1.000
_cell.length_b   1.000
_cell.length_c   1.000
_cell.angle_alpha   90.00
_cell.angle_beta   90.00
_cell.angle_gamma   90.00
#
_symmetry.space_group_name_H-M   'P 1'
#
loop_
_entity.id
_entity.type
_entity.pdbx_description
1 polymer ?
#
loop_
_entity_poly.entity_id
_entity_poly.type
_entity_poly.pdbx_seq_one_letter_code
_entity_poly.pdbx_strand_id
1 'polypeptide(L)'
;MIKKDKELEDGKELQKNILREKEKGTPDIEIGRKYGVTFKYIEKVITNSKGLNISSLKVSKKIKTLCPKDFKEEQTSIWSFKQRGNWATHSGEYRGNWSPYIPRNVILKYSKPGELVLDYFCGAGTTAVESKLLGRKCIAVDINENAIDLAKKNLNFQISEQRPLFENEKKPLKIYEPNLLVGDARNLKFLQDNSVDFICSHPPYANIIQYTDSKKGDLSFLDEDKFLEEMRKVAKESFRVLKPGRQCAILIGDMRQKRHVIPLGFELINVYLDTGFKLRELVIKRQHNCKTTGFWYANSIKYNFLLLAHEYLPIFEKPISPLPSYINDRGLDYSLIFPAIEKPPLKRKLKEFETTTVWILPEKDFEKQLNKNVIDRYSSQKKYSIITFVSHAENRGYSLEIKEKKELIFFKSPFLNNSTSREEIETYLQNLKGTLYKELSSVVNGGFTIAGKIKL
;
A
#
# COMPACT_ATOMS: atom_id res chain seq x y z
N MET A 1 -11.32 -33.36 13.69
CA MET A 1 -10.86 -32.85 12.38
C MET A 1 -11.89 -33.13 11.29
N ILE A 2 -12.25 -34.39 11.05
CA ILE A 2 -13.17 -34.86 9.99
C ILE A 2 -14.47 -34.05 9.79
N LYS A 3 -15.14 -33.60 10.86
CA LYS A 3 -16.41 -32.86 10.75
C LYS A 3 -16.26 -31.42 10.23
N LYS A 4 -15.11 -30.78 10.54
CA LYS A 4 -14.79 -29.40 10.13
C LYS A 4 -14.36 -29.35 8.67
N ASP A 5 -13.67 -30.39 8.20
CA ASP A 5 -13.23 -30.50 6.82
C ASP A 5 -14.43 -30.74 5.88
N LYS A 6 -15.40 -31.56 6.32
CA LYS A 6 -16.64 -31.84 5.58
C LYS A 6 -17.55 -30.61 5.43
N GLU A 7 -17.71 -29.80 6.49
CA GLU A 7 -18.45 -28.53 6.43
C GLU A 7 -17.78 -27.49 5.51
N LEU A 8 -16.44 -27.51 5.44
CA LEU A 8 -15.69 -26.62 4.55
C LEU A 8 -15.82 -27.02 3.08
N GLU A 9 -15.91 -28.33 2.82
CA GLU A 9 -16.05 -28.93 1.50
C GLU A 9 -17.47 -28.72 0.95
N ASP A 10 -18.50 -28.98 1.77
CA ASP A 10 -19.91 -28.67 1.45
C ASP A 10 -20.11 -27.18 1.15
N GLY A 11 -19.42 -26.30 1.89
CA GLY A 11 -19.44 -24.86 1.68
C GLY A 11 -18.80 -24.39 0.36
N LYS A 12 -17.85 -25.14 -0.21
CA LYS A 12 -17.25 -24.84 -1.52
C LYS A 12 -18.12 -25.37 -2.67
N GLU A 13 -18.69 -26.56 -2.50
CA GLU A 13 -19.64 -27.17 -3.45
C GLU A 13 -20.85 -26.25 -3.67
N LEU A 14 -21.41 -25.71 -2.58
CA LEU A 14 -22.52 -24.74 -2.60
C LEU A 14 -22.18 -23.48 -3.41
N GLN A 15 -21.00 -22.89 -3.18
CA GLN A 15 -20.57 -21.68 -3.88
C GLN A 15 -20.42 -21.92 -5.39
N LYS A 16 -19.82 -23.05 -5.77
CA LYS A 16 -19.66 -23.44 -7.19
C LYS A 16 -21.01 -23.63 -7.89
N ASN A 17 -21.99 -24.22 -7.20
CA ASN A 17 -23.34 -24.39 -7.72
C ASN A 17 -24.07 -23.05 -7.89
N ILE A 18 -23.93 -22.13 -6.94
CA ILE A 18 -24.45 -20.76 -7.05
C ILE A 18 -23.85 -20.03 -8.26
N LEU A 19 -22.54 -20.14 -8.48
CA LEU A 19 -21.85 -19.51 -9.62
C LEU A 19 -22.33 -20.06 -10.97
N ARG A 20 -22.47 -21.38 -11.09
CA ARG A 20 -22.98 -22.04 -12.30
C ARG A 20 -24.41 -21.62 -12.65
N GLU A 21 -25.30 -21.51 -11.66
CA GLU A 21 -26.67 -21.05 -11.91
C GLU A 21 -26.69 -19.56 -12.28
N LYS A 22 -25.79 -18.76 -11.71
CA LYS A 22 -25.65 -17.36 -12.10
C LYS A 22 -25.17 -17.21 -13.55
N GLU A 23 -24.27 -18.07 -14.01
CA GLU A 23 -23.80 -18.11 -15.41
C GLU A 23 -24.92 -18.49 -16.39
N LYS A 24 -25.89 -19.30 -15.97
CA LYS A 24 -27.10 -19.61 -16.75
C LYS A 24 -28.11 -18.45 -16.83
N GLY A 25 -27.86 -17.34 -16.14
CA GLY A 25 -28.73 -16.16 -16.12
C GLY A 25 -29.87 -16.21 -15.09
N THR A 26 -29.87 -17.19 -14.18
CA THR A 26 -30.91 -17.33 -13.15
C THR A 26 -30.95 -16.10 -12.22
N PRO A 27 -32.14 -15.51 -11.95
CA PRO A 27 -32.30 -14.40 -11.01
C PRO A 27 -31.81 -14.74 -9.59
N ASP A 28 -31.20 -13.77 -8.89
CA ASP A 28 -30.64 -14.00 -7.54
C ASP A 28 -31.69 -14.46 -6.52
N ILE A 29 -32.94 -14.06 -6.70
CA ILE A 29 -34.05 -14.48 -5.83
C ILE A 29 -34.38 -15.97 -5.99
N GLU A 30 -34.24 -16.50 -7.20
CA GLU A 30 -34.45 -17.92 -7.50
C GLU A 30 -33.28 -18.75 -6.99
N ILE A 31 -32.05 -18.28 -7.19
CA ILE A 31 -30.83 -18.88 -6.61
C ILE A 31 -30.94 -18.93 -5.08
N GLY A 32 -31.39 -17.84 -4.46
CA GLY A 32 -31.55 -17.76 -3.00
C GLY A 32 -32.55 -18.78 -2.45
N ARG A 33 -33.69 -18.96 -3.14
CA ARG A 33 -34.67 -19.99 -2.81
C ARG A 33 -34.14 -21.40 -3.03
N LYS A 34 -33.48 -21.64 -4.17
CA LYS A 34 -32.96 -22.96 -4.56
C LYS A 34 -31.91 -23.51 -3.60
N TYR A 35 -31.04 -22.63 -3.09
CA TYR A 35 -29.91 -23.02 -2.24
C TYR A 35 -30.07 -22.63 -0.76
N GLY A 36 -31.20 -22.03 -0.37
CA GLY A 36 -31.45 -21.60 1.00
C GLY A 36 -30.49 -20.50 1.50
N VAL A 37 -29.99 -19.65 0.59
CA VAL A 37 -29.00 -18.61 0.88
C VAL A 37 -29.56 -17.21 0.71
N THR A 38 -29.03 -16.25 1.46
CA THR A 38 -29.45 -14.84 1.36
C THR A 38 -28.89 -14.17 0.10
N PHE A 39 -29.56 -13.12 -0.37
CA PHE A 39 -29.05 -12.28 -1.47
C PHE A 39 -27.64 -11.74 -1.18
N LYS A 40 -27.37 -11.28 0.05
CA LYS A 40 -26.04 -10.84 0.48
C LYS A 40 -24.98 -11.94 0.39
N TYR A 41 -25.37 -13.19 0.62
CA TYR A 41 -24.46 -14.33 0.46
C TYR A 41 -24.12 -14.55 -1.01
N ILE A 42 -25.12 -14.53 -1.90
CA ILE A 42 -24.91 -14.65 -3.36
C ILE A 42 -24.01 -13.53 -3.88
N GLU A 43 -24.27 -12.27 -3.47
CA GLU A 43 -23.43 -11.13 -3.83
C GLU A 43 -21.98 -11.33 -3.38
N LYS A 44 -21.77 -11.83 -2.15
CA LYS A 44 -20.44 -12.10 -1.62
C LYS A 44 -19.72 -13.20 -2.42
N VAL A 45 -20.42 -14.27 -2.78
CA VAL A 45 -19.86 -15.37 -3.58
C VAL A 45 -19.44 -14.90 -4.97
N ILE A 46 -20.26 -14.08 -5.62
CA ILE A 46 -19.92 -13.54 -6.94
C ILE A 46 -18.82 -12.47 -6.84
N THR A 47 -18.83 -11.63 -5.80
CA THR A 47 -17.77 -10.64 -5.58
C THR A 47 -16.43 -11.33 -5.34
N ASN A 48 -16.41 -12.43 -4.59
CA ASN A 48 -15.21 -13.22 -4.32
C ASN A 48 -14.67 -13.94 -5.57
N SER A 49 -15.55 -14.39 -6.47
CA SER A 49 -15.14 -15.12 -7.68
C SER A 49 -14.78 -14.21 -8.86
N LYS A 50 -15.46 -13.07 -9.01
CA LYS A 50 -15.27 -12.17 -10.17
C LYS A 50 -14.49 -10.90 -9.85
N GLY A 51 -14.28 -10.58 -8.57
CA GLY A 51 -13.70 -9.31 -8.12
C GLY A 51 -14.63 -8.10 -8.29
N LEU A 52 -15.89 -8.32 -8.66
CA LEU A 52 -16.86 -7.29 -9.03
C LEU A 52 -17.94 -7.11 -7.95
N ASN A 53 -18.18 -5.86 -7.56
CA ASN A 53 -19.29 -5.48 -6.70
C ASN A 53 -20.58 -5.36 -7.52
N ILE A 54 -21.50 -6.31 -7.32
CA ILE A 54 -22.73 -6.42 -8.10
C ILE A 54 -23.75 -5.33 -7.79
N SER A 55 -23.76 -4.83 -6.55
CA SER A 55 -24.68 -3.77 -6.13
C SER A 55 -24.58 -2.50 -6.99
N SER A 56 -23.49 -2.35 -7.74
CA SER A 56 -23.22 -1.25 -8.66
C SER A 56 -23.39 -1.54 -10.16
N LEU A 57 -23.63 -2.80 -10.58
CA LEU A 57 -23.64 -3.19 -12.01
C LEU A 57 -24.80 -2.64 -12.84
N LYS A 58 -25.83 -2.04 -12.22
CA LYS A 58 -27.09 -1.65 -12.90
C LYS A 58 -27.20 -0.18 -13.32
N VAL A 59 -26.19 0.66 -13.09
CA VAL A 59 -26.30 2.10 -13.35
C VAL A 59 -25.44 2.50 -14.56
N SER A 60 -26.08 2.77 -15.69
CA SER A 60 -25.46 3.57 -16.76
C SER A 60 -25.08 4.93 -16.17
N LYS A 61 -23.79 5.16 -15.94
CA LYS A 61 -23.31 6.39 -15.31
C LYS A 61 -23.23 7.49 -16.35
N LYS A 62 -24.05 8.53 -16.16
CA LYS A 62 -23.89 9.79 -16.89
C LYS A 62 -22.58 10.46 -16.44
N ILE A 63 -21.63 10.60 -17.36
CA ILE A 63 -20.36 11.29 -17.12
C ILE A 63 -20.63 12.77 -16.85
N LYS A 64 -20.24 13.26 -15.67
CA LYS A 64 -20.43 14.67 -15.27
C LYS A 64 -19.25 15.54 -15.65
N THR A 65 -18.04 15.05 -15.40
CA THR A 65 -16.77 15.71 -15.73
C THR A 65 -15.79 14.66 -16.22
N LEU A 66 -14.85 15.04 -17.09
CA LEU A 66 -13.78 14.14 -17.56
C LEU A 66 -12.51 14.23 -16.72
N CYS A 67 -12.35 15.30 -15.94
CA CYS A 67 -11.22 15.53 -15.06
C CYS A 67 -11.70 15.87 -13.65
N PRO A 68 -10.85 15.68 -12.63
CA PRO A 68 -11.10 16.23 -11.30
C PRO A 68 -11.13 17.76 -11.33
N LYS A 69 -11.98 18.37 -10.50
CA LYS A 69 -11.93 19.82 -10.25
C LYS A 69 -10.74 20.14 -9.35
N ASP A 70 -10.03 21.23 -9.66
CA ASP A 70 -8.95 21.80 -8.83
C ASP A 70 -7.84 20.82 -8.43
N PHE A 71 -7.54 19.85 -9.30
CA PHE A 71 -6.45 18.92 -9.04
C PHE A 71 -5.11 19.64 -9.03
N LYS A 72 -4.35 19.43 -7.94
CA LYS A 72 -2.97 19.85 -7.80
C LYS A 72 -2.12 18.61 -7.60
N GLU A 73 -0.98 18.58 -8.27
CA GLU A 73 -0.03 17.49 -8.10
C GLU A 73 0.50 17.46 -6.66
N GLU A 74 0.53 16.28 -6.06
CA GLU A 74 1.15 16.11 -4.74
C GLU A 74 2.67 16.13 -4.91
N GLN A 75 3.32 17.09 -4.26
CA GLN A 75 4.77 17.31 -4.36
C GLN A 75 5.56 16.73 -3.19
N THR A 76 4.88 16.23 -2.15
CA THR A 76 5.52 15.64 -0.96
C THR A 76 5.45 14.11 -0.98
N SER A 77 6.11 13.44 -0.04
CA SER A 77 6.11 11.98 0.09
C SER A 77 4.92 11.40 0.87
N ILE A 78 3.98 12.23 1.36
CA ILE A 78 2.79 11.76 2.08
C ILE A 78 1.55 12.22 1.32
N TRP A 79 0.85 11.29 0.69
CA TRP A 79 -0.30 11.60 -0.16
C TRP A 79 -1.61 11.30 0.57
N SER A 80 -2.55 12.24 0.54
CA SER A 80 -3.78 12.15 1.33
C SER A 80 -5.01 12.60 0.53
N PHE A 81 -5.45 11.75 -0.40
CA PHE A 81 -6.68 11.97 -1.17
C PHE A 81 -7.92 11.54 -0.38
N LYS A 82 -8.60 12.49 0.28
CA LYS A 82 -9.81 12.24 1.07
C LYS A 82 -10.96 11.66 0.23
N GLN A 83 -11.06 12.10 -1.02
CA GLN A 83 -12.06 11.62 -1.97
C GLN A 83 -11.45 10.56 -2.87
N ARG A 84 -12.23 9.53 -3.23
CA ARG A 84 -11.80 8.52 -4.20
C ARG A 84 -11.65 9.12 -5.60
N GLY A 85 -12.53 10.04 -5.99
CA GLY A 85 -12.67 10.49 -7.37
C GLY A 85 -13.73 9.69 -8.14
N ASN A 86 -14.52 10.42 -8.91
CA ASN A 86 -15.70 9.93 -9.63
C ASN A 86 -15.88 10.63 -11.00
N TRP A 87 -14.82 11.20 -11.56
CA TRP A 87 -14.83 11.76 -12.92
C TRP A 87 -14.68 10.64 -13.96
N ALA A 88 -14.98 10.98 -15.21
CA ALA A 88 -15.07 10.06 -16.32
C ALA A 88 -15.94 8.84 -15.93
N THR A 89 -15.37 7.64 -16.02
CA THR A 89 -16.01 6.37 -15.68
C THR A 89 -15.52 5.79 -14.35
N HIS A 90 -14.69 6.51 -13.59
CA HIS A 90 -14.07 6.01 -12.37
C HIS A 90 -15.11 5.61 -11.33
N SER A 91 -14.96 4.39 -10.83
CA SER A 91 -15.92 3.77 -9.92
C SER A 91 -15.26 2.82 -8.94
N GLY A 92 -15.91 2.57 -7.79
CA GLY A 92 -15.45 1.59 -6.79
C GLY A 92 -15.99 0.17 -7.03
N GLU A 93 -16.40 -0.15 -8.26
CA GLU A 93 -17.10 -1.41 -8.57
C GLU A 93 -16.18 -2.61 -8.56
N TYR A 94 -14.91 -2.42 -8.91
CA TYR A 94 -13.90 -3.46 -8.83
C TYR A 94 -13.21 -3.39 -7.48
N ARG A 95 -13.16 -4.52 -6.77
CA ARG A 95 -12.57 -4.57 -5.43
C ARG A 95 -11.07 -4.27 -5.52
N GLY A 96 -10.54 -3.57 -4.52
CA GLY A 96 -9.10 -3.33 -4.45
C GLY A 96 -8.54 -2.40 -5.51
N ASN A 97 -9.38 -1.64 -6.22
CA ASN A 97 -8.87 -0.62 -7.13
C ASN A 97 -8.31 0.60 -6.37
N TRP A 98 -7.24 1.21 -6.90
CA TRP A 98 -6.76 2.48 -6.37
C TRP A 98 -7.57 3.69 -6.84
N SER A 99 -7.49 4.75 -6.03
CA SER A 99 -8.08 6.05 -6.34
C SER A 99 -7.45 6.62 -7.61
N PRO A 100 -8.21 7.08 -8.62
CA PRO A 100 -7.67 7.68 -9.85
C PRO A 100 -6.75 8.88 -9.63
N TYR A 101 -6.79 9.52 -8.45
CA TYR A 101 -5.81 10.54 -8.09
C TYR A 101 -4.37 9.99 -8.05
N ILE A 102 -4.16 8.72 -7.70
CA ILE A 102 -2.84 8.09 -7.64
C ILE A 102 -2.22 7.95 -9.03
N PRO A 103 -2.80 7.17 -9.98
CA PRO A 103 -2.23 7.05 -11.32
C PRO A 103 -2.15 8.40 -12.01
N ARG A 104 -3.12 9.31 -11.82
CA ARG A 104 -3.04 10.67 -12.37
C ARG A 104 -1.76 11.39 -11.95
N ASN A 105 -1.47 11.42 -10.65
CA ASN A 105 -0.32 12.14 -10.11
C ASN A 105 1.00 11.57 -10.63
N VAL A 106 1.16 10.24 -10.62
CA VAL A 106 2.41 9.64 -11.11
C VAL A 106 2.55 9.69 -12.63
N ILE A 107 1.46 9.60 -13.40
CA ILE A 107 1.51 9.75 -14.86
C ILE A 107 1.94 11.17 -15.23
N LEU A 108 1.42 12.20 -14.55
CA LEU A 108 1.82 13.58 -14.76
C LEU A 108 3.30 13.81 -14.40
N LYS A 109 3.75 13.27 -13.26
CA LYS A 109 5.10 13.46 -12.74
C LYS A 109 6.19 12.71 -13.54
N TYR A 110 5.89 11.52 -14.04
CA TYR A 110 6.90 10.60 -14.60
C TYR A 110 6.71 10.23 -16.08
N SER A 111 5.73 10.82 -16.77
CA SER A 111 5.55 10.61 -18.21
C SER A 111 5.08 11.87 -18.94
N LYS A 112 5.35 11.93 -20.23
CA LYS A 112 4.92 13.01 -21.14
C LYS A 112 3.77 12.56 -22.03
N PRO A 113 2.94 13.49 -22.55
CA PRO A 113 1.96 13.15 -23.57
C PRO A 113 2.57 12.36 -24.74
N GLY A 114 1.86 11.32 -25.20
CA GLY A 114 2.30 10.41 -26.25
C GLY A 114 3.24 9.27 -25.82
N GLU A 115 3.80 9.31 -24.62
CA GLU A 115 4.63 8.24 -24.06
C GLU A 115 3.78 7.02 -23.65
N LEU A 116 4.44 5.86 -23.58
CA LEU A 116 3.80 4.58 -23.27
C LEU A 116 3.79 4.30 -21.77
N VAL A 117 2.58 4.24 -21.20
CA VAL A 117 2.31 3.80 -19.82
C VAL A 117 1.88 2.33 -19.82
N LEU A 118 2.48 1.52 -18.95
CA LEU A 118 2.13 0.12 -18.75
C LEU A 118 1.52 -0.11 -17.37
N ASP A 119 0.41 -0.84 -17.32
CA ASP A 119 -0.18 -1.39 -16.10
C ASP A 119 -0.47 -2.88 -16.32
N TYR A 120 0.19 -3.77 -15.58
CA TYR A 120 0.04 -5.23 -15.73
C TYR A 120 -0.77 -5.89 -14.60
N PHE A 121 -1.48 -5.08 -13.81
CA PHE A 121 -2.53 -5.49 -12.87
C PHE A 121 -3.70 -4.51 -12.98
N CYS A 122 -4.18 -4.28 -14.20
CA CYS A 122 -4.99 -3.10 -14.49
C CYS A 122 -6.40 -3.15 -13.88
N GLY A 123 -6.89 -4.33 -13.50
CA GLY A 123 -8.22 -4.54 -12.97
C GLY A 123 -9.28 -3.92 -13.90
N ALA A 124 -10.09 -3.01 -13.34
CA ALA A 124 -11.11 -2.26 -14.08
C ALA A 124 -10.58 -1.08 -14.92
N GLY A 125 -9.27 -0.95 -15.10
CA GLY A 125 -8.66 -0.01 -16.04
C GLY A 125 -8.54 1.44 -15.55
N THR A 126 -8.46 1.68 -14.24
CA THR A 126 -8.30 3.06 -13.69
C THR A 126 -7.09 3.78 -14.29
N THR A 127 -5.95 3.09 -14.41
CA THR A 127 -4.73 3.64 -15.03
C THR A 127 -4.94 3.92 -16.51
N ALA A 128 -5.59 3.01 -17.25
CA ALA A 128 -5.89 3.18 -18.67
C ALA A 128 -6.81 4.38 -18.94
N VAL A 129 -7.85 4.57 -18.11
CA VAL A 129 -8.74 5.73 -18.20
C VAL A 129 -7.95 7.03 -17.97
N GLU A 130 -7.09 7.09 -16.94
CA GLU A 130 -6.26 8.28 -16.72
C GLU A 130 -5.25 8.51 -17.84
N SER A 131 -4.59 7.48 -18.35
CA SER A 131 -3.69 7.61 -19.50
C SER A 131 -4.40 8.18 -20.74
N LYS A 132 -5.62 7.70 -21.04
CA LYS A 132 -6.46 8.23 -22.14
C LYS A 132 -6.78 9.72 -21.93
N LEU A 133 -7.25 10.08 -20.73
CA LEU A 133 -7.59 11.46 -20.36
C LEU A 133 -6.39 12.41 -20.40
N LEU A 134 -5.20 11.88 -20.09
CA LEU A 134 -3.95 12.63 -20.06
C LEU A 134 -3.21 12.57 -21.42
N GLY A 135 -3.74 11.91 -22.44
CA GLY A 135 -3.09 11.83 -23.76
C GLY A 135 -1.80 11.01 -23.79
N ARG A 136 -1.72 9.94 -23.00
CA ARG A 136 -0.64 8.94 -23.01
C ARG A 136 -1.09 7.69 -23.75
N LYS A 137 -0.17 7.01 -24.44
CA LYS A 137 -0.42 5.64 -24.91
C LYS A 137 -0.47 4.74 -23.68
N CYS A 138 -1.34 3.74 -23.70
CA CYS A 138 -1.44 2.81 -22.58
C CYS A 138 -1.59 1.38 -23.07
N ILE A 139 -0.84 0.47 -22.45
CA ILE A 139 -1.10 -0.96 -22.50
C ILE A 139 -1.49 -1.37 -21.08
N ALA A 140 -2.68 -1.95 -20.94
CA ALA A 140 -3.21 -2.41 -19.67
C ALA A 140 -3.50 -3.91 -19.76
N VAL A 141 -2.95 -4.68 -18.83
CA VAL A 141 -3.02 -6.14 -18.80
C VAL A 141 -3.56 -6.59 -17.46
N ASP A 142 -4.42 -7.59 -17.49
CA ASP A 142 -4.89 -8.29 -16.30
C ASP A 142 -5.15 -9.75 -16.64
N ILE A 143 -4.95 -10.65 -15.68
CA ILE A 143 -5.22 -12.07 -15.87
C ILE A 143 -6.72 -12.38 -15.79
N ASN A 144 -7.50 -11.52 -15.12
CA ASN A 144 -8.94 -11.65 -14.98
C ASN A 144 -9.67 -11.06 -16.19
N GLU A 145 -10.20 -11.94 -17.04
CA GLU A 145 -11.00 -11.58 -18.22
C GLU A 145 -12.20 -10.69 -17.88
N ASN A 146 -12.89 -10.93 -16.76
CA ASN A 146 -14.01 -10.10 -16.33
C ASN A 146 -13.57 -8.68 -15.97
N ALA A 147 -12.35 -8.53 -15.44
CA ALA A 147 -11.77 -7.23 -15.14
C ALA A 147 -11.47 -6.45 -16.42
N ILE A 148 -10.89 -7.13 -17.42
CA ILE A 148 -10.66 -6.58 -18.76
C ILE A 148 -11.97 -6.16 -19.43
N ASP A 149 -13.04 -6.96 -19.33
CA ASP A 149 -14.34 -6.58 -19.90
C ASP A 149 -14.97 -5.37 -19.20
N LEU A 150 -14.78 -5.24 -17.88
CA LEU A 150 -15.16 -4.03 -17.17
C LEU A 150 -14.29 -2.83 -17.59
N ALA A 151 -12.99 -3.02 -17.78
CA ALA A 151 -12.08 -1.98 -18.26
C ALA A 151 -12.48 -1.48 -19.66
N LYS A 152 -12.87 -2.38 -20.58
CA LYS A 152 -13.41 -2.01 -21.90
C LYS A 152 -14.66 -1.13 -21.76
N LYS A 153 -15.60 -1.49 -20.88
CA LYS A 153 -16.79 -0.68 -20.60
C LYS A 153 -16.42 0.70 -20.04
N ASN A 154 -15.47 0.74 -19.12
CA ASN A 154 -14.98 1.99 -18.53
C ASN A 154 -14.23 2.88 -19.54
N LEU A 155 -13.61 2.32 -20.58
CA LEU A 155 -12.96 3.10 -21.64
C LEU A 155 -13.91 3.56 -22.75
N ASN A 156 -15.12 3.00 -22.80
CA ASN A 156 -16.15 3.32 -23.80
C ASN A 156 -16.83 4.67 -23.51
N PHE A 157 -16.05 5.74 -23.52
CA PHE A 157 -16.51 7.12 -23.50
C PHE A 157 -15.75 7.94 -24.54
N GLN A 158 -16.42 8.95 -25.07
CA GLN A 158 -15.85 9.87 -26.04
C GLN A 158 -15.34 11.13 -25.33
N ILE A 159 -14.23 11.68 -25.84
CA ILE A 159 -13.67 12.95 -25.39
C ILE A 159 -13.96 13.95 -26.50
N SER A 160 -15.04 14.74 -26.34
CA SER A 160 -15.38 15.82 -27.27
C SER A 160 -14.37 16.95 -27.12
N GLU A 161 -13.57 17.17 -28.16
CA GLU A 161 -12.60 18.26 -28.33
C GLU A 161 -11.52 18.36 -27.24
N GLN A 162 -10.39 17.67 -27.46
CA GLN A 162 -9.06 18.28 -27.52
C GLN A 162 -8.79 19.47 -26.54
N ARG A 163 -9.09 19.28 -25.25
CA ARG A 163 -8.80 20.28 -24.22
C ARG A 163 -7.32 20.25 -23.82
N PRO A 164 -6.73 21.41 -23.52
CA PRO A 164 -5.43 21.46 -22.87
C PRO A 164 -5.45 20.81 -21.47
N LEU A 165 -4.33 20.22 -21.01
CA LEU A 165 -4.25 19.57 -19.69
C LEU A 165 -4.45 20.56 -18.54
N PHE A 166 -4.02 21.80 -18.78
CA PHE A 166 -4.05 22.92 -17.86
C PHE A 166 -4.62 24.14 -18.58
N GLU A 167 -5.28 25.04 -17.85
CA GLU A 167 -5.90 26.26 -18.42
C GLU A 167 -4.91 27.13 -19.23
N ASN A 168 -3.59 26.96 -19.02
CA ASN A 168 -2.53 27.73 -19.67
C ASN A 168 -1.94 27.07 -20.94
N GLU A 169 -2.31 25.84 -21.28
CA GLU A 169 -1.77 25.16 -22.47
C GLU A 169 -2.55 25.54 -23.74
N LYS A 170 -1.83 25.92 -24.81
CA LYS A 170 -2.43 26.38 -26.08
C LYS A 170 -2.68 25.25 -27.09
N LYS A 171 -2.11 24.06 -26.88
CA LYS A 171 -2.21 22.95 -27.84
C LYS A 171 -3.13 21.85 -27.32
N PRO A 172 -4.04 21.36 -28.17
CA PRO A 172 -4.90 20.26 -27.81
C PRO A 172 -4.12 18.94 -27.70
N LEU A 173 -4.52 18.09 -26.77
CA LEU A 173 -3.88 16.79 -26.58
C LEU A 173 -4.37 15.77 -27.59
N LYS A 174 -3.41 15.05 -28.18
CA LYS A 174 -3.72 13.85 -28.95
C LYS A 174 -4.21 12.76 -28.00
N ILE A 175 -5.40 12.27 -28.26
CA ILE A 175 -5.99 11.14 -27.53
C ILE A 175 -5.48 9.83 -28.13
N TYR A 176 -5.17 8.88 -27.25
CA TYR A 176 -4.78 7.52 -27.61
C TYR A 176 -5.73 6.55 -26.92
N GLU A 177 -6.32 5.62 -27.67
CA GLU A 177 -7.11 4.54 -27.08
C GLU A 177 -6.17 3.52 -26.42
N PRO A 178 -6.38 3.19 -25.14
CA PRO A 178 -5.59 2.17 -24.47
C PRO A 178 -5.79 0.78 -25.07
N ASN A 179 -4.71 0.00 -25.16
CA ASN A 179 -4.76 -1.40 -25.55
C ASN A 179 -4.96 -2.28 -24.31
N LEU A 180 -6.08 -3.00 -24.23
CA LEU A 180 -6.42 -3.89 -23.13
C LEU A 180 -6.19 -5.34 -23.51
N LEU A 181 -5.42 -6.07 -22.70
CA LEU A 181 -5.05 -7.46 -22.98
C LEU A 181 -5.33 -8.36 -21.77
N VAL A 182 -5.78 -9.58 -22.04
CA VAL A 182 -5.78 -10.64 -21.04
C VAL A 182 -4.39 -11.26 -21.03
N GLY A 183 -3.70 -11.22 -19.89
CA GLY A 183 -2.31 -11.68 -19.82
C GLY A 183 -1.77 -11.81 -18.40
N ASP A 184 -0.59 -12.41 -18.29
CA ASP A 184 0.08 -12.66 -17.03
C ASP A 184 1.24 -11.67 -16.86
N ALA A 185 1.25 -10.93 -15.74
CA ALA A 185 2.29 -9.94 -15.44
C ALA A 185 3.72 -10.53 -15.41
N ARG A 186 3.85 -11.84 -15.22
CA ARG A 186 5.13 -12.56 -15.23
C ARG A 186 5.64 -12.86 -16.64
N ASN A 187 4.85 -12.58 -17.68
CA ASN A 187 5.19 -12.85 -19.07
C ASN A 187 4.66 -11.74 -20.00
N LEU A 188 5.52 -10.75 -20.26
CA LEU A 188 5.27 -9.62 -21.14
C LEU A 188 6.03 -9.74 -22.46
N LYS A 189 6.19 -10.95 -23.00
CA LYS A 189 6.94 -11.21 -24.25
C LYS A 189 6.41 -10.48 -25.49
N PHE A 190 5.15 -10.03 -25.46
CA PHE A 190 4.58 -9.20 -26.51
C PHE A 190 5.14 -7.75 -26.50
N LEU A 191 5.89 -7.37 -25.46
CA LEU A 191 6.64 -6.13 -25.36
C LEU A 191 8.13 -6.37 -25.61
N GLN A 192 8.71 -5.48 -26.40
CA GLN A 192 10.15 -5.43 -26.62
C GLN A 192 10.88 -4.94 -25.36
N ASP A 193 12.16 -5.26 -25.27
CA ASP A 193 13.03 -4.73 -24.22
C ASP A 193 13.13 -3.20 -24.35
N ASN A 194 13.19 -2.51 -23.21
CA ASN A 194 13.32 -1.04 -23.17
C ASN A 194 12.29 -0.30 -24.04
N SER A 195 11.04 -0.77 -24.11
CA SER A 195 10.00 -0.16 -24.95
C SER A 195 9.03 0.75 -24.17
N VAL A 196 8.98 0.61 -22.84
CA VAL A 196 8.00 1.31 -21.98
C VAL A 196 8.62 2.55 -21.34
N ASP A 197 7.87 3.66 -21.33
CA ASP A 197 8.33 4.94 -20.79
C ASP A 197 7.98 5.13 -19.30
N PHE A 198 6.90 4.50 -18.83
CA PHE A 198 6.50 4.55 -17.43
C PHE A 198 5.67 3.30 -17.06
N ILE A 199 5.98 2.68 -15.92
CA ILE A 199 5.17 1.58 -15.36
C ILE A 199 4.42 2.10 -14.13
N CYS A 200 3.14 1.77 -14.03
CA CYS A 200 2.28 2.19 -12.93
C CYS A 200 1.27 1.08 -12.66
N SER A 201 1.40 0.37 -11.55
CA SER A 201 0.59 -0.83 -11.32
C SER A 201 0.23 -1.06 -9.86
N HIS A 202 -0.87 -1.80 -9.65
CA HIS A 202 -1.45 -2.08 -8.34
C HIS A 202 -1.68 -3.59 -8.19
N PRO A 203 -0.65 -4.38 -7.82
CA PRO A 203 -0.75 -5.83 -7.65
C PRO A 203 -1.70 -6.24 -6.51
N PRO A 204 -2.17 -7.51 -6.50
CA PRO A 204 -2.87 -8.05 -5.35
C PRO A 204 -1.94 -8.13 -4.13
N TYR A 205 -2.49 -8.03 -2.92
CA TYR A 205 -1.72 -8.08 -1.67
C TYR A 205 -1.69 -9.52 -1.17
N ALA A 206 -0.89 -10.36 -1.85
CA ALA A 206 -0.93 -11.82 -1.77
C ALA A 206 -2.39 -12.34 -1.64
N ASN A 207 -2.69 -13.15 -0.64
CA ASN A 207 -4.01 -13.78 -0.46
C ASN A 207 -5.04 -12.99 0.37
N ILE A 208 -4.89 -11.66 0.54
CA ILE A 208 -5.89 -10.85 1.29
C ILE A 208 -7.24 -10.80 0.55
N ILE A 209 -7.20 -10.74 -0.78
CA ILE A 209 -8.38 -10.62 -1.65
C ILE A 209 -8.15 -11.53 -2.85
N GLN A 210 -9.07 -12.46 -3.11
CA GLN A 210 -9.10 -13.25 -4.34
C GLN A 210 -9.85 -12.48 -5.43
N TYR A 211 -9.30 -12.48 -6.65
CA TYR A 211 -9.84 -11.72 -7.77
C TYR A 211 -10.45 -12.59 -8.87
N THR A 212 -10.17 -13.90 -8.87
CA THR A 212 -10.72 -14.89 -9.81
C THR A 212 -11.27 -16.12 -9.08
N ASP A 213 -11.99 -16.99 -9.79
CA ASP A 213 -12.39 -18.30 -9.28
C ASP A 213 -11.24 -19.33 -9.43
N SER A 214 -10.11 -19.07 -8.75
CA SER A 214 -8.91 -19.92 -8.77
C SER A 214 -8.27 -20.08 -10.15
N LYS A 215 -8.29 -19.03 -10.98
CA LYS A 215 -7.65 -19.06 -12.30
C LYS A 215 -6.16 -19.34 -12.15
N LYS A 216 -5.63 -20.29 -12.93
CA LYS A 216 -4.20 -20.60 -12.93
C LYS A 216 -3.39 -19.35 -13.25
N GLY A 217 -2.45 -19.02 -12.38
CA GLY A 217 -1.57 -17.86 -12.50
C GLY A 217 -2.05 -16.61 -11.77
N ASP A 218 -3.25 -16.62 -11.17
CA ASP A 218 -3.70 -15.55 -10.30
C ASP A 218 -2.87 -15.54 -9.00
N LEU A 219 -2.04 -14.50 -8.84
CA LEU A 219 -1.15 -14.33 -7.70
C LEU A 219 -1.90 -14.12 -6.38
N SER A 220 -3.18 -13.78 -6.44
CA SER A 220 -3.99 -13.57 -5.24
C SER A 220 -4.38 -14.85 -4.48
N PHE A 221 -3.98 -16.01 -5.00
CA PHE A 221 -4.12 -17.30 -4.32
C PHE A 221 -2.86 -17.73 -3.55
N LEU A 222 -1.78 -16.96 -3.65
CA LEU A 222 -0.49 -17.30 -3.04
C LEU A 222 -0.38 -16.72 -1.63
N ASP A 223 0.29 -17.47 -0.75
CA ASP A 223 0.81 -16.93 0.50
C ASP A 223 1.93 -15.91 0.22
N GLU A 224 2.32 -15.17 1.25
CA GLU A 224 3.33 -14.10 1.21
C GLU A 224 4.63 -14.54 0.52
N ASP A 225 5.24 -15.64 0.96
CA ASP A 225 6.52 -16.12 0.44
C ASP A 225 6.45 -16.44 -1.06
N LYS A 226 5.46 -17.23 -1.47
CA LYS A 226 5.28 -17.60 -2.89
C LYS A 226 4.86 -16.40 -3.73
N PHE A 227 4.07 -15.50 -3.16
CA PHE A 227 3.70 -14.25 -3.82
C PHE A 227 4.95 -13.43 -4.14
N LEU A 228 5.88 -13.26 -3.18
CA LEU A 228 7.13 -12.54 -3.40
C LEU A 228 8.05 -13.23 -4.42
N GLU A 229 8.09 -14.56 -4.41
CA GLU A 229 8.82 -15.35 -5.43
C GLU A 229 8.28 -15.08 -6.84
N GLU A 230 6.95 -15.08 -7.01
CA GLU A 230 6.32 -14.77 -8.29
C GLU A 230 6.46 -13.29 -8.67
N MET A 231 6.39 -12.38 -7.70
CA MET A 231 6.65 -10.95 -7.90
C MET A 231 8.10 -10.67 -8.32
N ARG A 232 9.06 -11.54 -7.99
CA ARG A 232 10.42 -11.45 -8.54
C ARG A 232 10.43 -11.66 -10.05
N LYS A 233 9.57 -12.53 -10.59
CA LYS A 233 9.42 -12.71 -12.05
C LYS A 233 8.78 -11.48 -12.68
N VAL A 234 7.76 -10.91 -12.02
CA VAL A 234 7.15 -9.64 -12.45
C VAL A 234 8.19 -8.52 -12.47
N ALA A 235 8.96 -8.33 -11.39
CA ALA A 235 9.99 -7.32 -11.31
C ALA A 235 11.04 -7.46 -12.43
N LYS A 236 11.43 -8.69 -12.79
CA LYS A 236 12.33 -8.95 -13.93
C LYS A 236 11.73 -8.51 -15.26
N GLU A 237 10.45 -8.81 -15.50
CA GLU A 237 9.75 -8.34 -16.71
C GLU A 237 9.62 -6.81 -16.72
N SER A 238 9.27 -6.20 -15.59
CA SER A 238 9.23 -4.74 -15.43
C SER A 238 10.59 -4.11 -15.73
N PHE A 239 11.67 -4.69 -15.21
CA PHE A 239 13.03 -4.22 -15.48
C PHE A 239 13.38 -4.37 -16.96
N ARG A 240 13.04 -5.50 -17.60
CA ARG A 240 13.33 -5.77 -19.01
C ARG A 240 12.64 -4.76 -19.93
N VAL A 241 11.33 -4.54 -19.77
CA VAL A 241 10.54 -3.71 -20.69
C VAL A 241 10.69 -2.21 -20.44
N LEU A 242 11.05 -1.78 -19.23
CA LEU A 242 11.22 -0.36 -18.91
C LEU A 242 12.50 0.19 -19.56
N LYS A 243 12.40 1.39 -20.14
CA LYS A 243 13.58 2.11 -20.66
C LYS A 243 14.54 2.49 -19.53
N PRO A 244 15.87 2.49 -19.78
CA PRO A 244 16.84 3.04 -18.83
C PRO A 244 16.52 4.52 -18.51
N GLY A 245 16.68 4.93 -17.25
CA GLY A 245 16.36 6.26 -16.72
C GLY A 245 14.87 6.52 -16.46
N ARG A 246 13.98 5.55 -16.74
CA ARG A 246 12.54 5.68 -16.54
C ARG A 246 12.07 5.05 -15.23
N GLN A 247 10.85 5.42 -14.84
CA GLN A 247 10.29 5.11 -13.53
C GLN A 247 9.25 3.99 -13.57
N CYS A 248 9.16 3.27 -12.46
CA CYS A 248 8.19 2.22 -12.20
C CYS A 248 7.55 2.46 -10.83
N ALA A 249 6.24 2.71 -10.79
CA ALA A 249 5.48 2.99 -9.59
C ALA A 249 4.59 1.79 -9.24
N ILE A 250 4.74 1.24 -8.04
CA ILE A 250 3.97 0.08 -7.59
C ILE A 250 3.25 0.42 -6.29
N LEU A 251 1.91 0.38 -6.27
CA LEU A 251 1.16 0.54 -5.02
C LEU A 251 1.04 -0.81 -4.31
N ILE A 252 1.47 -0.88 -3.07
CA ILE A 252 1.39 -2.08 -2.23
C ILE A 252 1.09 -1.70 -0.79
N GLY A 253 0.31 -2.52 -0.07
CA GLY A 253 0.06 -2.36 1.35
C GLY A 253 0.62 -3.52 2.16
N ASP A 254 0.74 -3.31 3.46
CA ASP A 254 1.07 -4.39 4.40
C ASP A 254 -0.12 -5.30 4.65
N MET A 255 0.16 -6.49 5.17
CA MET A 255 -0.85 -7.46 5.59
C MET A 255 -0.98 -7.51 7.10
N ARG A 256 -2.05 -8.15 7.59
CA ARG A 256 -2.16 -8.54 8.99
C ARG A 256 -2.52 -10.01 9.10
N GLN A 257 -1.67 -10.79 9.76
CA GLN A 257 -1.90 -12.20 10.05
C GLN A 257 -1.70 -12.46 11.55
N LYS A 258 -2.63 -13.18 12.17
CA LYS A 258 -2.57 -13.51 13.62
C LYS A 258 -2.22 -12.30 14.51
N ARG A 259 -2.82 -11.13 14.23
CA ARG A 259 -2.60 -9.83 14.92
C ARG A 259 -1.23 -9.17 14.71
N HIS A 260 -0.35 -9.74 13.88
CA HIS A 260 0.94 -9.13 13.55
C HIS A 260 0.86 -8.50 12.16
N VAL A 261 1.56 -7.38 12.00
CA VAL A 261 1.75 -6.79 10.68
C VAL A 261 2.78 -7.64 9.95
N ILE A 262 2.44 -8.01 8.73
CA ILE A 262 3.37 -8.58 7.78
C ILE A 262 3.85 -7.43 6.89
N PRO A 263 5.17 -7.13 6.86
CA PRO A 263 5.73 -5.99 6.15
C PRO A 263 5.87 -6.23 4.64
N LEU A 264 4.83 -6.76 4.02
CA LEU A 264 4.81 -7.14 2.60
C LEU A 264 5.25 -6.00 1.69
N GLY A 265 4.92 -4.74 2.03
CA GLY A 265 5.33 -3.59 1.26
C GLY A 265 6.85 -3.42 1.19
N PHE A 266 7.55 -3.60 2.32
CA PHE A 266 9.01 -3.49 2.37
C PHE A 266 9.71 -4.67 1.71
N GLU A 267 9.16 -5.88 1.87
CA GLU A 267 9.70 -7.07 1.22
C GLU A 267 9.57 -6.99 -0.31
N LEU A 268 8.43 -6.49 -0.81
CA LEU A 268 8.25 -6.21 -2.23
C LEU A 268 9.25 -5.15 -2.73
N ILE A 269 9.51 -4.10 -1.93
CA ILE A 269 10.53 -3.10 -2.29
C ILE A 269 11.89 -3.76 -2.48
N ASN A 270 12.29 -4.65 -1.56
CA ASN A 270 13.55 -5.39 -1.70
C ASN A 270 13.59 -6.27 -2.95
N VAL A 271 12.48 -6.92 -3.32
CA VAL A 271 12.39 -7.70 -4.58
C VAL A 271 12.74 -6.85 -5.82
N TYR A 272 12.24 -5.62 -5.89
CA TYR A 272 12.56 -4.71 -6.99
C TYR A 272 14.01 -4.21 -6.94
N LEU A 273 14.52 -3.89 -5.74
CA LEU A 273 15.92 -3.48 -5.54
C LEU A 273 16.90 -4.59 -5.96
N ASP A 274 16.66 -5.84 -5.54
CA ASP A 274 17.45 -7.03 -5.90
C ASP A 274 17.47 -7.27 -7.42
N THR A 275 16.41 -6.86 -8.12
CA THR A 275 16.31 -7.01 -9.58
C THR A 275 17.18 -6.00 -10.33
N GLY A 276 17.62 -4.92 -9.67
CA GLY A 276 18.49 -3.89 -10.23
C GLY A 276 17.88 -2.50 -10.28
N PHE A 277 16.64 -2.32 -9.83
CA PHE A 277 16.05 -1.00 -9.69
C PHE A 277 16.72 -0.20 -8.57
N LYS A 278 16.61 1.14 -8.65
CA LYS A 278 16.92 2.05 -7.54
C LYS A 278 15.63 2.65 -7.00
N LEU A 279 15.50 2.75 -5.69
CA LEU A 279 14.38 3.45 -5.07
C LEU A 279 14.62 4.94 -5.22
N ARG A 280 13.81 5.60 -6.05
CA ARG A 280 13.88 7.05 -6.29
C ARG A 280 13.09 7.82 -5.24
N GLU A 281 11.87 7.36 -4.95
CA GLU A 281 11.00 7.94 -3.93
C GLU A 281 10.21 6.82 -3.24
N LEU A 282 9.89 7.02 -1.96
CA LEU A 282 8.91 6.20 -1.24
C LEU A 282 7.76 7.09 -0.79
N VAL A 283 6.61 6.94 -1.42
CA VAL A 283 5.40 7.67 -1.05
C VAL A 283 4.58 6.84 -0.06
N ILE A 284 4.12 7.47 1.02
CA ILE A 284 3.13 6.90 1.94
C ILE A 284 1.76 7.45 1.55
N LYS A 285 0.91 6.57 1.03
CA LYS A 285 -0.45 6.91 0.64
C LYS A 285 -1.38 6.62 1.81
N ARG A 286 -1.99 7.67 2.36
CA ARG A 286 -2.98 7.54 3.44
C ARG A 286 -4.29 6.95 2.91
N GLN A 287 -4.86 6.02 3.67
CA GLN A 287 -6.18 5.48 3.42
C GLN A 287 -7.21 6.15 4.35
N HIS A 288 -8.33 6.58 3.78
CA HIS A 288 -9.38 7.30 4.52
C HIS A 288 -10.59 6.43 4.88
N ASN A 289 -10.78 5.29 4.21
CA ASN A 289 -11.95 4.41 4.39
C ASN A 289 -11.67 3.19 5.30
N CYS A 290 -10.60 3.21 6.10
CA CYS A 290 -10.19 2.09 6.97
C CYS A 290 -11.04 1.91 8.24
N LYS A 291 -12.11 2.69 8.41
CA LYS A 291 -12.99 2.66 9.60
C LYS A 291 -14.31 1.91 9.37
N THR A 292 -14.40 1.05 8.36
CA THR A 292 -15.70 0.70 7.75
C THR A 292 -16.49 -0.42 8.40
N THR A 293 -16.17 -0.86 9.61
CA THR A 293 -17.17 -1.41 10.53
C THR A 293 -16.80 -1.07 11.97
N GLY A 294 -17.78 -0.68 12.81
CA GLY A 294 -17.57 -0.55 14.26
C GLY A 294 -16.96 -1.82 14.88
N PHE A 295 -17.17 -2.98 14.23
CA PHE A 295 -16.54 -4.25 14.52
C PHE A 295 -15.00 -4.19 14.51
N TRP A 296 -14.36 -3.68 13.46
CA TRP A 296 -12.89 -3.61 13.39
C TRP A 296 -12.33 -2.59 14.37
N TYR A 297 -13.02 -1.46 14.58
CA TYR A 297 -12.65 -0.48 15.59
C TYR A 297 -12.69 -1.09 17.00
N ALA A 298 -13.81 -1.71 17.39
CA ALA A 298 -13.97 -2.36 18.69
C ALA A 298 -12.94 -3.49 18.89
N ASN A 299 -12.66 -4.28 17.85
CA ASN A 299 -11.63 -5.32 17.90
C ASN A 299 -10.21 -4.76 18.01
N SER A 300 -9.91 -3.62 17.37
CA SER A 300 -8.59 -2.96 17.47
C SER A 300 -8.29 -2.55 18.91
N ILE A 301 -9.31 -2.11 19.65
CA ILE A 301 -9.22 -1.80 21.08
C ILE A 301 -9.18 -3.09 21.90
N LYS A 302 -10.14 -4.00 21.71
CA LYS A 302 -10.27 -5.26 22.47
C LYS A 302 -9.02 -6.13 22.41
N TYR A 303 -8.41 -6.23 21.24
CA TYR A 303 -7.23 -7.07 21.00
C TYR A 303 -5.94 -6.27 20.85
N ASN A 304 -5.96 -4.98 21.20
CA ASN A 304 -4.82 -4.07 21.20
C ASN A 304 -3.95 -4.13 19.93
N PHE A 305 -4.53 -3.76 18.78
CA PHE A 305 -3.80 -3.57 17.54
C PHE A 305 -4.23 -2.29 16.81
N LEU A 306 -3.47 -1.89 15.79
CA LEU A 306 -3.77 -0.74 14.93
C LEU A 306 -4.36 -1.18 13.59
N LEU A 307 -5.35 -0.45 13.09
CA LEU A 307 -5.88 -0.61 11.74
C LEU A 307 -4.88 -0.05 10.73
N LEU A 308 -4.56 -0.83 9.70
CA LEU A 308 -3.71 -0.37 8.59
C LEU A 308 -4.44 0.78 7.87
N ALA A 309 -3.80 1.94 7.84
CA ALA A 309 -4.35 3.16 7.26
C ALA A 309 -3.37 3.83 6.26
N HIS A 310 -2.43 3.05 5.75
CA HIS A 310 -1.50 3.48 4.73
C HIS A 310 -1.17 2.33 3.77
N GLU A 311 -0.72 2.73 2.59
CA GLU A 311 -0.10 1.90 1.58
C GLU A 311 1.19 2.60 1.16
N TYR A 312 2.14 1.83 0.66
CA TYR A 312 3.38 2.32 0.08
C TYR A 312 3.23 2.41 -1.43
N LEU A 313 3.73 3.50 -1.99
CA LEU A 313 3.93 3.68 -3.41
C LEU A 313 5.41 3.95 -3.64
N PRO A 314 6.27 2.92 -3.62
CA PRO A 314 7.63 3.04 -4.11
C PRO A 314 7.64 3.45 -5.58
N ILE A 315 8.44 4.47 -5.88
CA ILE A 315 8.82 4.88 -7.22
C ILE A 315 10.24 4.39 -7.45
N PHE A 316 10.37 3.38 -8.28
CA PHE A 316 11.63 2.82 -8.71
C PHE A 316 12.12 3.51 -9.97
N GLU A 317 13.43 3.50 -10.19
CA GLU A 317 14.08 3.93 -11.42
C GLU A 317 14.99 2.82 -11.95
N LYS A 318 14.91 2.55 -13.26
CA LYS A 318 15.88 1.69 -13.93
C LYS A 318 17.14 2.51 -14.24
N PRO A 319 18.34 2.13 -13.76
CA PRO A 319 19.55 2.88 -14.04
C PRO A 319 19.85 3.02 -15.54
N ILE A 320 20.42 4.16 -15.96
CA ILE A 320 20.83 4.43 -17.36
C ILE A 320 22.04 3.56 -17.79
N SER A 321 22.90 3.21 -16.82
CA SER A 321 24.09 2.35 -16.94
C SER A 321 24.51 1.96 -15.51
N PRO A 322 25.35 0.92 -15.25
CA PRO A 322 25.85 0.66 -13.91
C PRO A 322 26.85 1.76 -13.56
N LEU A 323 26.41 2.80 -12.85
CA LEU A 323 27.35 3.71 -12.20
C LEU A 323 28.11 2.94 -11.11
N PRO A 324 29.42 3.21 -10.93
CA PRO A 324 30.19 2.63 -9.84
C PRO A 324 29.52 2.96 -8.51
N SER A 325 29.39 1.95 -7.66
CA SER A 325 28.88 2.06 -6.30
C SER A 325 29.92 2.70 -5.37
N TYR A 326 30.38 3.93 -5.63
CA TYR A 326 31.25 4.65 -4.71
C TYR A 326 31.00 6.15 -4.78
N ILE A 327 30.07 6.63 -3.96
CA ILE A 327 30.18 7.98 -3.42
C ILE A 327 30.89 7.79 -2.07
N ASN A 328 32.21 8.02 -2.06
CA ASN A 328 32.95 8.21 -0.82
C ASN A 328 32.68 9.63 -0.35
N ASP A 329 31.88 9.78 0.70
CA ASP A 329 31.87 11.01 1.47
C ASP A 329 33.15 11.07 2.32
N ARG A 330 33.78 12.24 2.37
CA ARG A 330 34.99 12.43 3.19
C ARG A 330 34.55 12.49 4.65
N GLY A 331 34.99 11.51 5.44
CA GLY A 331 34.73 11.42 6.87
C GLY A 331 35.19 12.67 7.61
N LEU A 332 34.25 13.29 8.31
CA LEU A 332 34.50 14.22 9.41
C LEU A 332 33.95 13.54 10.66
N ASP A 333 34.87 13.25 11.58
CA ASP A 333 34.61 12.57 12.85
C ASP A 333 33.81 13.49 13.79
N TYR A 334 32.53 13.19 14.05
CA TYR A 334 31.78 13.80 15.16
C TYR A 334 30.67 12.91 15.77
N SER A 335 30.80 12.73 17.09
CA SER A 335 29.81 12.42 18.15
C SER A 335 29.15 11.04 18.26
N LEU A 336 29.70 10.24 19.19
CA LEU A 336 29.08 9.05 19.78
C LEU A 336 27.75 9.39 20.48
N ILE A 337 26.69 8.68 20.13
CA ILE A 337 25.34 8.81 20.71
C ILE A 337 25.15 7.75 21.80
N PHE A 338 24.60 8.12 22.97
CA PHE A 338 24.36 7.20 24.10
C PHE A 338 22.88 7.07 24.46
N PRO A 339 22.40 5.90 24.92
CA PRO A 339 21.04 5.77 25.41
C PRO A 339 20.88 6.38 26.82
N ALA A 340 19.75 7.02 27.08
CA ALA A 340 19.37 7.64 28.36
C ALA A 340 17.91 7.29 28.71
N ILE A 341 17.60 7.12 30.00
CA ILE A 341 16.25 6.78 30.46
C ILE A 341 15.50 8.04 30.89
N GLU A 342 14.31 8.26 30.33
CA GLU A 342 13.43 9.39 30.67
C GLU A 342 12.11 8.95 31.34
N LYS A 343 11.60 9.77 32.26
CA LYS A 343 10.26 9.64 32.85
C LYS A 343 9.44 10.91 32.58
N PRO A 344 8.65 10.98 31.50
CA PRO A 344 7.86 12.17 31.19
C PRO A 344 6.67 12.33 32.16
N PRO A 345 6.22 13.58 32.44
CA PRO A 345 5.05 13.84 33.26
C PRO A 345 3.74 13.44 32.55
N LEU A 346 2.95 12.57 33.17
CA LEU A 346 1.62 12.14 32.68
C LEU A 346 0.51 12.81 33.51
N LYS A 347 -0.41 13.58 32.90
CA LYS A 347 -1.69 13.99 33.53
C LYS A 347 -2.90 13.86 32.58
N ARG A 348 -4.05 13.46 33.19
CA ARG A 348 -5.41 13.14 32.67
C ARG A 348 -5.53 11.91 31.73
N LYS A 349 -6.70 11.26 31.73
CA LYS A 349 -7.08 10.18 30.77
C LYS A 349 -7.21 10.75 29.35
N LEU A 350 -6.73 10.03 28.32
CA LEU A 350 -7.09 10.32 26.94
C LEU A 350 -8.61 10.14 26.80
N LYS A 351 -9.29 11.06 26.08
CA LYS A 351 -10.72 10.89 25.76
C LYS A 351 -10.92 9.75 24.75
N GLU A 352 -10.02 9.66 23.76
CA GLU A 352 -10.02 8.64 22.70
C GLU A 352 -8.58 8.27 22.31
N PHE A 353 -8.36 7.02 21.86
CA PHE A 353 -7.07 6.54 21.37
C PHE A 353 -6.95 6.70 19.85
N GLU A 354 -5.73 6.96 19.36
CA GLU A 354 -5.47 6.79 17.93
C GLU A 354 -5.34 5.28 17.62
N THR A 355 -6.14 4.82 16.66
CA THR A 355 -6.35 3.40 16.35
C THR A 355 -5.85 3.01 14.98
N THR A 356 -5.34 3.97 14.20
CA THR A 356 -4.77 3.72 12.88
C THR A 356 -3.25 3.68 12.94
N THR A 357 -2.62 3.12 11.90
CA THR A 357 -1.14 3.16 11.75
C THR A 357 -0.58 4.54 11.42
N VAL A 358 -1.42 5.54 11.12
CA VAL A 358 -0.99 6.90 10.79
C VAL A 358 -1.51 7.85 11.86
N TRP A 359 -0.63 8.25 12.78
CA TRP A 359 -1.01 9.13 13.90
C TRP A 359 -0.83 10.59 13.48
N ILE A 360 -1.93 11.33 13.44
CA ILE A 360 -1.91 12.77 13.18
C ILE A 360 -2.19 13.46 14.51
N LEU A 361 -1.14 14.02 15.10
CA LEU A 361 -1.19 14.64 16.43
C LEU A 361 -0.94 16.16 16.29
N PRO A 362 -1.63 17.01 17.09
CA PRO A 362 -1.38 18.45 17.12
C PRO A 362 0.06 18.76 17.52
N GLU A 363 0.71 19.67 16.79
CA GLU A 363 2.11 20.06 17.02
C GLU A 363 2.38 20.53 18.45
N LYS A 364 1.49 21.38 18.99
CA LYS A 364 1.58 21.94 20.35
C LYS A 364 1.66 20.89 21.47
N ASP A 365 1.12 19.69 21.25
CA ASP A 365 1.07 18.60 22.25
C ASP A 365 1.60 17.27 21.67
N PHE A 366 2.37 17.29 20.57
CA PHE A 366 2.75 16.10 19.81
C PHE A 366 3.39 15.03 20.69
N GLU A 367 4.43 15.43 21.42
CA GLU A 367 5.19 14.56 22.33
C GLU A 367 4.32 13.96 23.43
N LYS A 368 3.50 14.80 24.05
CA LYS A 368 2.59 14.37 25.11
C LYS A 368 1.57 13.36 24.61
N GLN A 369 0.98 13.60 23.43
CA GLN A 369 -0.01 12.70 22.84
C GLN A 369 0.62 11.41 22.33
N LEU A 370 1.81 11.47 21.70
CA LEU A 370 2.57 10.32 21.26
C LEU A 370 2.92 9.40 22.43
N ASN A 371 3.60 9.94 23.45
CA ASN A 371 4.03 9.18 24.62
C ASN A 371 2.83 8.57 25.32
N LYS A 372 1.74 9.33 25.48
CA LYS A 372 0.54 8.82 26.13
C LYS A 372 -0.16 7.73 25.32
N ASN A 373 -0.29 7.89 24.00
CA ASN A 373 -0.92 6.90 23.15
C ASN A 373 -0.09 5.60 23.06
N VAL A 374 1.23 5.67 23.19
CA VAL A 374 2.11 4.49 23.34
C VAL A 374 1.98 3.88 24.74
N ILE A 375 2.21 4.65 25.81
CA ILE A 375 2.25 4.14 27.18
C ILE A 375 0.89 3.54 27.59
N ASP A 376 -0.21 4.29 27.42
CA ASP A 376 -1.55 3.82 27.82
C ASP A 376 -1.99 2.59 27.00
N ARG A 377 -1.38 2.35 25.82
CA ARG A 377 -1.68 1.20 24.95
C ARG A 377 -0.87 -0.05 25.31
N TYR A 378 0.38 0.11 25.76
CA TYR A 378 1.32 -1.01 25.89
C TYR A 378 1.85 -1.24 27.31
N SER A 379 1.40 -0.46 28.29
CA SER A 379 1.75 -0.66 29.70
C SER A 379 0.57 -0.32 30.61
N SER A 380 0.33 -1.16 31.63
CA SER A 380 -0.45 -0.77 32.79
C SER A 380 0.32 0.32 33.56
N GLN A 381 -0.33 1.42 33.91
CA GLN A 381 0.33 2.62 34.45
C GLN A 381 1.36 2.23 35.54
N LYS A 382 2.64 2.53 35.27
CA LYS A 382 3.87 2.38 36.10
C LYS A 382 4.89 1.29 35.71
N LYS A 383 4.67 0.46 34.69
CA LYS A 383 5.65 -0.57 34.25
C LYS A 383 6.25 -0.33 32.86
N TYR A 384 6.78 0.86 32.60
CA TYR A 384 7.46 1.17 31.34
C TYR A 384 8.81 1.87 31.57
N SER A 385 9.67 1.81 30.55
CA SER A 385 10.89 2.61 30.43
C SER A 385 10.92 3.27 29.06
N ILE A 386 11.28 4.56 28.99
CA ILE A 386 11.56 5.24 27.73
C ILE A 386 13.06 5.40 27.61
N ILE A 387 13.63 4.96 26.50
CA ILE A 387 15.06 5.09 26.19
C ILE A 387 15.18 6.08 25.03
N THR A 388 15.82 7.22 25.27
CA THR A 388 16.16 8.21 24.23
C THR A 388 17.65 8.12 23.94
N PHE A 389 18.09 8.45 22.74
CA PHE A 389 19.51 8.50 22.39
C PHE A 389 19.97 9.96 22.34
N VAL A 390 20.94 10.35 23.18
CA VAL A 390 21.44 11.74 23.33
C VAL A 390 22.90 11.87 22.88
N SER A 391 23.29 13.08 22.45
CA SER A 391 24.68 13.37 22.03
C SER A 391 25.62 13.51 23.24
N HIS A 392 26.91 13.27 23.03
CA HIS A 392 27.95 13.25 24.07
C HIS A 392 28.01 14.51 24.95
N ALA A 393 27.56 15.67 24.46
CA ALA A 393 27.60 16.95 25.15
C ALA A 393 26.62 17.06 26.34
N GLU A 394 25.61 16.18 26.42
CA GLU A 394 24.58 16.21 27.47
C GLU A 394 24.75 15.12 28.53
N ASN A 395 25.87 14.38 28.49
CA ASN A 395 26.05 13.18 29.32
C ASN A 395 26.26 13.49 30.81
N ARG A 396 25.15 13.65 31.55
CA ARG A 396 25.12 13.59 33.01
C ARG A 396 24.91 12.15 33.49
N GLY A 397 25.93 11.29 33.34
CA GLY A 397 26.09 10.06 34.13
C GLY A 397 24.87 9.13 34.28
N TYR A 398 24.26 8.70 33.18
CA TYR A 398 23.15 7.75 33.24
C TYR A 398 23.64 6.29 33.18
N SER A 399 23.35 5.49 34.20
CA SER A 399 23.52 4.03 34.17
C SER A 399 22.31 3.36 33.48
N LEU A 400 22.57 2.62 32.42
CA LEU A 400 21.59 1.92 31.58
C LEU A 400 21.10 0.57 32.14
N GLU A 401 20.93 0.45 33.46
CA GLU A 401 20.42 -0.79 34.05
C GLU A 401 18.93 -0.67 34.37
N ILE A 402 18.11 -1.33 33.56
CA ILE A 402 16.71 -1.56 33.88
C ILE A 402 16.65 -2.62 34.99
N LYS A 403 16.62 -2.17 36.25
CA LYS A 403 16.66 -3.05 37.44
C LYS A 403 15.43 -3.97 37.62
N GLU A 404 14.32 -3.67 36.95
CA GLU A 404 13.06 -4.41 37.08
C GLU A 404 12.44 -4.69 35.71
N LYS A 405 11.84 -5.87 35.53
CA LYS A 405 11.15 -6.20 34.29
C LYS A 405 10.02 -5.21 33.97
N LYS A 406 9.96 -4.75 32.72
CA LYS A 406 8.99 -3.77 32.23
C LYS A 406 7.99 -4.42 31.27
N GLU A 407 6.78 -3.86 31.24
CA GLU A 407 5.73 -4.20 30.27
C GLU A 407 5.96 -3.52 28.93
N LEU A 408 6.60 -2.35 28.93
CA LEU A 408 6.96 -1.59 27.74
C LEU A 408 8.38 -1.04 27.85
N ILE A 409 9.17 -1.25 26.81
CA ILE A 409 10.37 -0.45 26.54
C ILE A 409 10.13 0.35 25.26
N PHE A 410 10.12 1.67 25.38
CA PHE A 410 9.90 2.59 24.26
C PHE A 410 11.21 3.30 23.91
N PHE A 411 11.85 2.87 22.83
CA PHE A 411 13.01 3.53 22.24
C PHE A 411 12.55 4.73 21.42
N LYS A 412 12.81 5.93 21.92
CA LYS A 412 12.60 7.17 21.20
C LYS A 412 13.84 7.51 20.41
N SER A 413 13.65 7.68 19.10
CA SER A 413 14.68 8.23 18.25
C SER A 413 15.02 9.65 18.69
N PRO A 414 16.29 10.06 18.64
CA PRO A 414 16.60 11.48 18.68
C PRO A 414 15.88 12.14 17.50
N PHE A 415 15.34 13.34 17.73
CA PHE A 415 14.99 14.22 16.64
C PHE A 415 16.31 14.66 16.01
N LEU A 416 16.82 13.89 15.04
CA LEU A 416 17.99 14.33 14.30
C LEU A 416 17.57 15.57 13.53
N ASN A 417 18.11 16.71 13.93
CA ASN A 417 17.89 17.98 13.26
C ASN A 417 18.24 17.81 11.78
N ASN A 418 17.51 18.51 10.90
CA ASN A 418 17.58 18.37 9.44
C ASN A 418 19.02 18.57 8.90
N SER A 419 19.79 17.48 8.82
CA SER A 419 21.01 17.23 8.01
C SER A 419 21.79 16.07 8.65
N THR A 420 21.25 14.86 8.58
CA THR A 420 21.90 13.67 9.12
C THR A 420 22.72 12.95 8.06
N SER A 421 23.99 12.67 8.36
CA SER A 421 24.87 11.86 7.52
C SER A 421 24.49 10.37 7.56
N ARG A 422 24.94 9.61 6.56
CA ARG A 422 24.74 8.15 6.51
C ARG A 422 25.39 7.44 7.70
N GLU A 423 26.53 7.91 8.15
CA GLU A 423 27.30 7.33 9.26
C GLU A 423 26.59 7.51 10.60
N GLU A 424 25.96 8.66 10.83
CA GLU A 424 25.11 8.90 12.01
C GLU A 424 23.90 7.94 12.04
N ILE A 425 23.29 7.69 10.87
CA ILE A 425 22.19 6.73 10.73
C ILE A 425 22.68 5.31 11.03
N GLU A 426 23.81 4.90 10.46
CA GLU A 426 24.37 3.56 10.68
C GLU A 426 24.77 3.36 12.14
N THR A 427 25.41 4.36 12.76
CA THR A 427 25.76 4.36 14.19
C THR A 427 24.53 4.29 15.08
N TYR A 428 23.50 5.10 14.79
CA TYR A 428 22.21 5.02 15.51
C TYR A 428 21.59 3.64 15.39
N LEU A 429 21.55 3.06 14.19
CA LEU A 429 20.98 1.73 13.96
C LEU A 429 21.77 0.63 14.68
N GLN A 430 23.10 0.72 14.72
CA GLN A 430 23.96 -0.20 15.47
C GLN A 430 23.71 -0.10 16.97
N ASN A 431 23.67 1.12 17.51
CA ASN A 431 23.41 1.36 18.94
C ASN A 431 21.99 0.95 19.34
N LEU A 432 20.99 1.25 18.50
CA LEU A 432 19.62 0.78 18.67
C LEU A 432 19.56 -0.74 18.70
N LYS A 433 20.20 -1.41 17.74
CA LYS A 433 20.26 -2.87 17.67
C LYS A 433 20.91 -3.45 18.92
N GLY A 434 22.09 -2.96 19.30
CA GLY A 434 22.81 -3.42 20.50
C GLY A 434 22.01 -3.23 21.79
N THR A 435 21.41 -2.05 21.97
CA THR A 435 20.59 -1.75 23.16
C THR A 435 19.31 -2.60 23.18
N LEU A 436 18.68 -2.79 22.02
CA LEU A 436 17.48 -3.62 21.89
C LEU A 436 17.76 -5.07 22.26
N TYR A 437 18.88 -5.66 21.81
CA TYR A 437 19.29 -7.01 22.23
C TYR A 437 19.59 -7.10 23.72
N LYS A 438 20.26 -6.11 24.30
CA LYS A 438 20.59 -6.09 25.73
C LYS A 438 19.33 -6.00 26.61
N GLU A 439 18.39 -5.15 26.24
CA GLU A 439 17.21 -4.88 27.08
C GLU A 439 16.02 -5.80 26.80
N LEU A 440 16.11 -6.67 25.80
CA LEU A 440 15.06 -7.64 25.46
C LEU A 440 14.71 -8.57 26.64
N SER A 441 15.70 -8.98 27.44
CA SER A 441 15.49 -9.78 28.66
C SER A 441 14.80 -9.02 29.79
N SER A 442 14.83 -7.69 29.75
CA SER A 442 14.19 -6.80 30.71
C SER A 442 12.69 -6.64 30.41
N VAL A 443 12.17 -7.19 29.31
CA VAL A 443 10.74 -7.16 28.97
C VAL A 443 10.04 -8.41 29.54
N VAL A 444 8.87 -8.24 30.17
CA VAL A 444 8.07 -9.37 30.64
C VAL A 444 7.54 -10.22 29.47
N ASN A 445 7.23 -11.49 29.71
CA ASN A 445 6.58 -12.33 28.70
C ASN A 445 5.24 -11.69 28.27
N GLY A 446 5.08 -11.46 26.96
CA GLY A 446 3.92 -10.75 26.40
C GLY A 446 3.99 -9.22 26.49
N GLY A 447 5.10 -8.66 26.98
CA GLY A 447 5.38 -7.22 26.94
C GLY A 447 5.80 -6.73 25.55
N PHE A 448 5.99 -5.41 25.43
CA PHE A 448 6.19 -4.73 24.15
C PHE A 448 7.53 -4.00 24.09
N THR A 449 8.16 -4.04 22.91
CA THR A 449 9.24 -3.15 22.54
C THR A 449 8.79 -2.30 21.37
N ILE A 450 8.97 -0.98 21.47
CA ILE A 450 8.59 -0.03 20.42
C ILE A 450 9.80 0.83 20.13
N ALA A 451 10.16 0.95 18.85
CA ALA A 451 11.21 1.85 18.41
C ALA A 451 10.63 2.88 17.44
N GLY A 452 10.81 4.17 17.75
CA GLY A 452 10.55 5.26 16.81
C GLY A 452 11.63 5.28 15.72
N LYS A 453 11.23 5.53 14.47
CA LYS A 453 12.16 5.78 13.35
C LYS A 453 12.06 7.23 12.89
N ILE A 454 13.20 7.76 12.45
CA ILE A 454 13.40 9.09 11.90
C ILE A 454 12.75 9.22 10.53
N LYS A 455 12.24 10.41 10.24
CA LYS A 455 11.89 10.85 8.90
C LYS A 455 13.20 11.17 8.16
N LEU A 456 13.69 10.23 7.35
CA LEU A 456 14.77 10.51 6.40
C LEU A 456 14.29 11.48 5.32
#